data_AF-A0AA38XQV2-F1
#
_entry.id   AF-A0AA38XQV2-F1
#
_cell.length_a   1.000
_cell.length_b   1.000
_cell.length_c   1.000
_cell.angle_alpha   90.00
_cell.angle_beta   90.00
_cell.angle_gamma   90.00
#
_symmetry.space_group_name_H-M   'P 1'
#
loop_
_entity.id
_entity.type
_entity.pdbx_description
1 polymer ?
#
loop_
_entity_poly.entity_id
_entity_poly.type
_entity_poly.pdbx_seq_one_letter_code
_entity_poly.pdbx_strand_id
1 'polypeptide(L)'
;MSVPVGITVPKLLPVTGTFAPAFAVYYTVLNFRVSLIRLAEKTALGDSPKTSSGGSEGKPADHSRHSDLFVACRAQSNFADNVPFALILAAIAELNGANRRVMTASLAALLLFRILHVELGMRMKNAIGSGRRVGYVGTTGFLIGMSSYAAYLVKSYWGF
;
A
#
# COMPACT_ATOMS: atom_id res chain seq x y z
N MET A 1 -13.93 29.76 -30.87
CA MET A 1 -14.20 28.61 -30.01
C MET A 1 -13.68 27.37 -30.73
N SER A 2 -12.47 26.92 -30.39
CA SER A 2 -11.86 25.74 -31.01
C SER A 2 -12.47 24.48 -30.41
N VAL A 3 -13.22 23.73 -31.21
CA VAL A 3 -13.63 22.36 -30.87
C VAL A 3 -12.40 21.48 -31.05
N PRO A 4 -11.98 20.67 -30.06
CA PRO A 4 -10.84 19.79 -30.25
C PRO A 4 -11.26 18.68 -31.23
N VAL A 5 -10.70 18.70 -32.43
CA VAL A 5 -10.74 17.58 -33.37
C VAL A 5 -9.66 16.59 -32.91
N GLY A 6 -10.06 15.74 -31.98
CA GLY A 6 -9.31 14.59 -31.53
C GLY A 6 -10.31 13.62 -30.98
N ILE A 7 -10.16 12.33 -31.27
CA ILE A 7 -10.95 11.28 -30.64
C ILE A 7 -10.83 11.53 -29.14
N THR A 8 -11.89 12.05 -28.52
CA THR A 8 -11.93 12.26 -27.08
C THR A 8 -12.09 10.87 -26.49
N VAL A 9 -10.97 10.14 -26.41
CA VAL A 9 -10.94 8.82 -25.80
C VAL A 9 -11.46 9.05 -24.38
N PRO A 10 -12.66 8.53 -24.04
CA PRO A 10 -13.17 8.70 -22.70
C PRO A 10 -12.11 8.13 -21.77
N LYS A 11 -11.69 8.91 -20.77
CA LYS A 11 -10.76 8.40 -19.75
C LYS A 11 -11.41 7.14 -19.19
N LEU A 12 -10.78 5.99 -19.41
CA LEU A 12 -11.36 4.68 -19.07
C LEU A 12 -11.38 4.46 -17.54
N LEU A 13 -10.48 5.14 -16.81
CA LEU A 13 -10.28 4.99 -15.36
C LEU A 13 -9.98 6.34 -14.67
N PRO A 14 -10.89 7.35 -14.76
CA PRO A 14 -10.62 8.67 -14.22
C PRO A 14 -10.44 8.69 -12.70
N VAL A 15 -11.13 7.83 -11.94
CA VAL A 15 -11.00 7.81 -10.48
C VAL A 15 -9.74 7.05 -10.09
N THR A 16 -9.59 5.81 -10.54
CA THR A 16 -8.41 4.99 -10.20
C THR A 16 -7.12 5.68 -10.65
N GLY A 17 -7.12 6.32 -11.83
CA GLY A 17 -6.00 7.09 -12.34
C GLY A 17 -5.62 8.33 -11.53
N THR A 18 -6.54 8.91 -10.75
CA THR A 18 -6.21 10.05 -9.86
C THR A 18 -5.54 9.61 -8.56
N PHE A 19 -5.91 8.44 -8.03
CA PHE A 19 -5.35 7.93 -6.78
C PHE A 19 -4.07 7.09 -7.00
N ALA A 20 -3.90 6.46 -8.18
CA ALA A 20 -2.73 5.64 -8.48
C ALA A 20 -1.39 6.38 -8.28
N PRO A 21 -1.21 7.66 -8.71
CA PRO A 21 0.01 8.42 -8.43
C PRO A 21 0.26 8.61 -6.93
N ALA A 22 -0.79 8.86 -6.13
CA ALA A 22 -0.65 9.05 -4.68
C ALA A 22 -0.17 7.76 -4.00
N PHE A 23 -0.70 6.60 -4.39
CA PHE A 23 -0.22 5.30 -3.90
C PHE A 23 1.21 4.99 -4.35
N ALA A 24 1.57 5.33 -5.59
CA ALA A 24 2.92 5.12 -6.12
C ALA A 24 3.97 5.99 -5.41
N VAL A 25 3.67 7.26 -5.17
CA VAL A 25 4.53 8.17 -4.40
C VAL A 25 4.74 7.62 -2.98
N TYR A 26 3.66 7.19 -2.33
CA TYR A 26 3.75 6.62 -0.99
C TYR A 26 4.60 5.35 -0.95
N TYR A 27 4.42 4.44 -1.92
CA TYR A 27 5.25 3.25 -2.05
C TYR A 27 6.74 3.59 -2.22
N THR A 28 7.03 4.61 -3.03
CA THR A 28 8.40 5.06 -3.27
C THR A 28 9.05 5.59 -1.99
N VAL A 29 8.30 6.33 -1.18
CA VAL A 29 8.77 6.79 0.14
C VAL A 29 9.08 5.60 1.06
N LEU A 30 8.23 4.57 1.07
CA LEU A 30 8.48 3.36 1.87
C LEU A 30 9.75 2.62 1.40
N ASN A 31 9.92 2.45 0.09
CA ASN A 31 11.12 1.83 -0.49
C ASN A 31 12.37 2.62 -0.13
N PHE A 32 12.32 3.96 -0.25
CA PHE A 32 13.47 4.81 0.07
C PHE A 32 13.85 4.70 1.55
N ARG A 33 12.86 4.65 2.45
CA ARG A 33 13.10 4.44 3.89
C ARG A 33 13.81 3.11 4.17
N VAL A 34 13.36 2.01 3.56
CA VAL A 34 14.01 0.70 3.72
C VAL A 34 15.44 0.74 3.18
N SER A 35 15.68 1.37 2.04
CA SER A 35 17.02 1.54 1.47
C SER A 35 17.95 2.35 2.37
N LEU A 36 17.47 3.44 2.99
CA LEU A 36 18.26 4.24 3.93
C LEU A 36 18.65 3.44 5.18
N ILE A 37 17.74 2.63 5.73
CA ILE A 37 18.03 1.78 6.90
C ILE A 37 19.06 0.71 6.53
N ARG A 38 18.92 0.08 5.36
CA ARG A 38 19.91 -0.91 4.86
C ARG A 38 21.29 -0.32 4.65
N LEU A 39 21.37 0.91 4.12
CA LEU A 39 22.64 1.63 3.98
C LEU A 39 23.27 1.94 5.34
N ALA A 40 22.45 2.31 6.34
CA ALA A 40 22.92 2.58 7.69
C ALA A 40 23.42 1.32 8.43
N GLU A 41 22.80 0.16 8.18
CA GLU A 41 23.17 -1.12 8.80
C GLU A 41 24.27 -1.90 8.06
N LYS A 42 24.71 -1.44 6.87
CA LYS A 42 25.70 -2.11 6.00
C LYS A 42 25.33 -3.58 5.67
N THR A 43 24.04 -3.91 5.76
CA THR A 43 23.46 -5.21 5.40
C THR A 43 22.83 -5.10 4.02
N ALA A 44 23.59 -5.49 3.00
CA ALA A 44 23.12 -5.47 1.60
C ALA A 44 22.01 -6.50 1.35
N LEU A 45 22.06 -7.66 2.02
CA LEU A 45 21.07 -8.74 1.89
C LEU A 45 21.06 -9.58 3.18
N GLY A 46 19.87 -9.74 3.78
CA GLY A 46 19.66 -10.60 4.96
C GLY A 46 18.98 -9.88 6.13
N ASP A 47 18.13 -10.61 6.83
CA ASP A 47 17.44 -10.22 8.07
C ASP A 47 18.29 -10.58 9.31
N SER A 48 19.59 -10.82 9.13
CA SER A 48 20.50 -11.15 10.23
C SER A 48 21.65 -10.16 10.19
N PRO A 49 22.00 -9.53 11.33
CA PRO A 49 23.22 -8.74 11.38
C PRO A 49 24.36 -9.67 10.99
N LYS A 50 25.30 -9.18 10.17
CA LYS A 50 26.57 -9.87 10.01
C LYS A 50 27.19 -9.95 11.41
N THR A 51 27.13 -11.11 12.05
CA THR A 51 28.15 -11.48 13.03
C THR A 51 29.46 -11.38 12.28
N SER A 52 30.27 -10.44 12.74
CA SER A 52 31.63 -10.15 12.32
C SER A 52 32.47 -11.43 12.21
N SER A 53 32.51 -12.05 11.04
CA SER A 53 33.68 -12.79 10.59
C SER A 53 34.61 -11.80 9.89
N GLY A 54 35.41 -11.09 10.70
CA GLY A 54 36.40 -10.11 10.24
C GLY A 54 36.49 -8.93 11.20
N GLY A 55 37.51 -8.95 12.05
CA GLY A 55 37.71 -8.09 13.21
C GLY A 55 37.40 -6.60 13.02
N SER A 56 36.59 -6.07 13.94
CA SER A 56 36.87 -4.82 14.65
C SER A 56 35.88 -4.69 15.81
N GLU A 57 36.44 -4.34 16.94
CA GLU A 57 35.78 -4.15 18.22
C GLU A 57 34.66 -3.09 18.16
N GLY A 58 33.63 -3.29 18.99
CA GLY A 58 32.90 -2.18 19.60
C GLY A 58 31.64 -1.67 18.89
N LYS A 59 30.53 -2.39 19.04
CA LYS A 59 29.26 -1.89 19.61
C LYS A 59 28.31 -3.08 19.78
N PRO A 60 27.60 -3.21 20.92
CA PRO A 60 26.59 -4.26 21.07
C PRO A 60 25.58 -4.07 19.93
N ALA A 61 25.25 -5.16 19.23
CA ALA A 61 24.19 -5.15 18.23
C ALA A 61 22.93 -4.60 18.90
N ASP A 62 22.59 -3.37 18.54
CA ASP A 62 21.44 -2.67 19.09
C ASP A 62 20.19 -3.40 18.60
N HIS A 63 19.63 -4.27 19.46
CA HIS A 63 18.43 -5.06 19.18
C HIS A 63 17.27 -4.20 18.64
N SER A 64 17.26 -2.90 18.94
CA SER A 64 16.27 -1.94 18.44
C SER A 64 16.41 -1.63 16.94
N ARG A 65 17.62 -1.61 16.38
CA ARG A 65 17.85 -1.31 14.96
C ARG A 65 17.41 -2.45 14.06
N HIS A 66 17.72 -3.68 14.47
CA HIS A 66 17.27 -4.88 13.77
C HIS A 66 15.73 -4.98 13.73
N SER A 67 15.06 -4.62 14.84
CA SER A 67 13.60 -4.54 14.85
C SER A 67 13.06 -3.45 13.92
N ASP A 68 13.76 -2.33 13.75
CA ASP A 68 13.33 -1.24 12.87
C ASP A 68 13.43 -1.61 11.39
N LEU A 69 14.51 -2.30 10.96
CA LEU A 69 14.62 -2.82 9.59
C LEU A 69 13.54 -3.86 9.29
N PHE A 70 13.31 -4.80 10.23
CA PHE A 70 12.27 -5.81 10.09
C PHE A 70 10.88 -5.19 9.94
N VAL A 71 10.55 -4.20 10.78
CA VAL A 71 9.26 -3.48 10.72
C VAL A 71 9.13 -2.73 9.40
N ALA A 72 10.18 -2.05 8.93
CA ALA A 72 10.14 -1.33 7.66
C ALA A 72 9.97 -2.28 6.45
N CYS A 73 10.66 -3.41 6.41
CA CYS A 73 10.51 -4.45 5.39
C CYS A 73 9.09 -5.06 5.40
N ARG A 74 8.51 -5.29 6.59
CA ARG A 74 7.13 -5.79 6.73
C ARG A 74 6.09 -4.76 6.29
N ALA A 75 6.33 -3.47 6.54
CA ALA A 75 5.50 -2.39 6.05
C ALA A 75 5.50 -2.32 4.51
N GLN A 76 6.69 -2.39 3.91
CA GLN A 76 6.88 -2.35 2.46
C GLN A 76 6.21 -3.54 1.77
N SER A 77 6.47 -4.77 2.23
CA SER A 77 5.85 -5.98 1.67
C SER A 77 4.33 -5.97 1.80
N ASN A 78 3.79 -5.58 2.96
CA ASN A 78 2.34 -5.48 3.13
C ASN A 78 1.68 -4.50 2.14
N PHE A 79 2.34 -3.36 1.89
CA PHE A 79 1.88 -2.41 0.89
C PHE A 79 1.94 -3.00 -0.53
N ALA A 80 3.06 -3.64 -0.88
CA ALA A 80 3.28 -4.25 -2.19
C ALA A 80 2.29 -5.38 -2.51
N ASP A 81 1.87 -6.16 -1.51
CA ASP A 81 0.95 -7.27 -1.74
C ASP A 81 -0.50 -6.81 -1.92
N ASN A 82 -0.92 -5.82 -1.15
CA ASN A 82 -2.33 -5.50 -1.03
C ASN A 82 -2.76 -4.28 -1.86
N VAL A 83 -1.89 -3.28 -2.06
CA VAL A 83 -2.27 -2.03 -2.76
C VAL A 83 -2.39 -2.23 -4.28
N PRO A 84 -1.47 -2.92 -4.96
CA PRO A 84 -1.65 -3.26 -6.37
C PRO A 84 -2.91 -4.08 -6.61
N PHE A 85 -3.18 -5.07 -5.74
CA PHE A 85 -4.39 -5.88 -5.84
C PHE A 85 -5.67 -5.05 -5.64
N ALA A 86 -5.67 -4.13 -4.67
CA ALA A 86 -6.77 -3.19 -4.45
C ALA A 86 -7.00 -2.24 -5.64
N LEU A 87 -5.95 -1.75 -6.28
CA LEU A 87 -6.05 -0.90 -7.48
C LEU A 87 -6.57 -1.68 -8.69
N ILE A 88 -6.18 -2.95 -8.85
CA ILE A 88 -6.72 -3.84 -9.89
C ILE A 88 -8.22 -4.04 -9.70
N LEU A 89 -8.68 -4.36 -8.48
CA LEU A 89 -10.10 -4.51 -8.19
C LEU A 89 -10.88 -3.20 -8.41
N ALA A 90 -10.30 -2.07 -8.02
CA ALA A 90 -10.90 -0.76 -8.28
C ALA A 90 -11.02 -0.48 -9.79
N ALA A 91 -9.98 -0.77 -10.57
CA ALA A 91 -10.02 -0.62 -12.02
C ALA A 91 -11.09 -1.51 -12.67
N ILE A 92 -11.19 -2.78 -12.24
CA ILE A 92 -12.24 -3.70 -12.72
C ILE A 92 -13.62 -3.15 -12.36
N ALA A 93 -13.84 -2.68 -11.13
CA ALA A 93 -15.12 -2.11 -10.73
C ALA A 93 -15.48 -0.86 -11.57
N GLU A 94 -14.51 0.03 -11.81
CA GLU A 94 -14.70 1.25 -12.61
C GLU A 94 -15.08 0.93 -14.06
N LEU A 95 -14.41 -0.05 -14.67
CA LEU A 95 -14.71 -0.51 -16.03
C LEU A 95 -16.11 -1.13 -16.15
N ASN A 96 -16.62 -1.74 -15.07
CA ASN A 96 -17.97 -2.30 -15.01
C ASN A 96 -19.06 -1.26 -14.66
N GLY A 97 -18.73 0.03 -14.66
CA GLY A 97 -19.72 1.09 -14.43
C GLY A 97 -19.98 1.42 -12.97
N ALA A 98 -19.03 1.16 -12.07
CA ALA A 98 -19.11 1.56 -10.67
C ALA A 98 -19.44 3.06 -10.48
N ASN A 99 -20.18 3.37 -9.40
CA ASN A 99 -20.50 4.75 -9.06
C ASN A 99 -19.22 5.52 -8.67
N ARG A 100 -18.97 6.61 -9.40
CA ARG A 100 -17.81 7.48 -9.22
C ARG A 100 -17.64 7.99 -7.79
N ARG A 101 -18.73 8.34 -7.09
CA ARG A 101 -18.68 8.83 -5.70
C ARG A 101 -18.23 7.74 -4.72
N VAL A 102 -18.77 6.53 -4.88
CA VAL A 102 -18.44 5.38 -4.02
C VAL A 102 -16.98 4.99 -4.22
N MET A 103 -16.50 4.99 -5.47
CA MET A 103 -15.09 4.72 -5.78
C MET A 103 -14.13 5.76 -5.21
N THR A 104 -14.43 7.05 -5.36
CA THR A 104 -13.58 8.11 -4.80
C THR A 104 -13.52 8.00 -3.28
N ALA A 105 -14.66 7.77 -2.62
CA ALA A 105 -14.73 7.59 -1.18
C ALA A 105 -13.97 6.35 -0.72
N SER A 106 -14.12 5.23 -1.42
CA SER A 106 -13.47 3.97 -1.04
C SER A 106 -11.96 4.03 -1.23
N LEU A 107 -11.46 4.58 -2.35
CA LEU A 107 -10.02 4.76 -2.60
C LEU A 107 -9.38 5.77 -1.65
N ALA A 108 -10.08 6.85 -1.31
CA ALA A 108 -9.63 7.80 -0.29
C ALA A 108 -9.56 7.14 1.09
N ALA A 109 -10.57 6.35 1.47
CA ALA A 109 -10.56 5.59 2.72
C ALA A 109 -9.41 4.58 2.77
N LEU A 110 -9.17 3.85 1.68
CA LEU A 110 -8.03 2.93 1.56
C LEU A 110 -6.71 3.67 1.79
N LEU A 111 -6.51 4.82 1.14
CA LEU A 111 -5.30 5.62 1.30
C LEU A 111 -5.11 6.10 2.75
N LEU A 112 -6.18 6.54 3.41
CA LEU A 112 -6.15 6.90 4.82
C LEU A 112 -5.80 5.71 5.71
N PHE A 113 -6.44 4.55 5.51
CA PHE A 113 -6.12 3.34 6.27
C PHE A 113 -4.67 2.92 6.11
N ARG A 114 -4.06 3.14 4.92
CA ARG A 114 -2.64 2.89 4.69
C ARG A 114 -1.72 3.83 5.43
N ILE A 115 -2.03 5.13 5.39
CA ILE A 115 -1.25 6.13 6.13
C ILE A 115 -1.33 5.85 7.63
N LEU A 116 -2.54 5.60 8.16
CA LEU A 116 -2.75 5.29 9.57
C LEU A 116 -2.04 3.98 9.98
N HIS A 117 -2.04 2.96 9.13
CA HIS A 117 -1.35 1.69 9.41
C HIS A 117 0.16 1.87 9.63
N VAL A 118 0.81 2.66 8.77
CA VAL A 118 2.27 2.86 8.82
C VAL A 118 2.65 3.91 9.86
N GLU A 119 2.00 5.08 9.85
CA GLU A 119 2.40 6.21 10.69
C GLU A 119 1.92 6.05 12.14
N LEU A 120 0.71 5.50 12.38
CA LEU A 120 0.21 5.27 13.75
C LEU A 120 0.43 3.83 14.23
N GLY A 121 0.34 2.85 13.33
CA GLY A 121 0.37 1.44 13.70
C GLY A 121 1.76 0.82 13.85
N MET A 122 2.78 1.35 13.18
CA MET A 122 4.14 0.79 13.19
C MET A 122 5.21 1.73 13.74
N ARG A 123 5.03 3.06 13.68
CA ARG A 123 6.05 4.03 14.10
C ARG A 123 5.90 4.59 15.50
N MET A 124 4.74 4.49 16.15
CA MET A 124 4.61 4.95 17.53
C MET A 124 5.32 3.96 18.48
N LYS A 125 6.27 4.47 19.27
CA LYS A 125 7.07 3.75 20.28
C LYS A 125 6.24 2.98 21.33
N ASN A 126 4.93 3.26 21.40
CA ASN A 126 3.94 2.62 22.27
C ASN A 126 2.78 1.98 21.48
N ALA A 127 2.96 1.64 20.20
CA ALA A 127 1.93 1.04 19.35
C ALA A 127 1.67 -0.43 19.75
N ILE A 128 1.02 -0.61 20.89
CA ILE A 128 0.45 -1.87 21.36
C ILE A 128 -0.64 -2.30 20.36
N GLY A 129 -0.26 -3.03 19.31
CA GLY A 129 -1.07 -3.95 18.50
C GLY A 129 -2.39 -3.46 17.85
N SER A 130 -2.86 -2.24 18.11
CA SER A 130 -4.18 -1.76 17.70
C SER A 130 -4.14 -1.13 16.31
N GLY A 131 -3.15 -0.27 16.02
CA GLY A 131 -2.98 0.31 14.68
C GLY A 131 -2.65 -0.72 13.59
N ARG A 132 -1.98 -1.82 13.96
CA ARG A 132 -1.76 -2.97 13.08
C ARG A 132 -3.08 -3.66 12.69
N ARG A 133 -3.98 -3.86 13.66
CA ARG A 133 -5.29 -4.48 13.45
C ARG A 133 -6.21 -3.58 12.64
N VAL A 134 -6.27 -2.29 12.93
CA VAL A 134 -7.13 -1.33 12.20
C VAL A 134 -6.74 -1.22 10.73
N GLY A 135 -5.44 -1.11 10.42
CA GLY A 135 -4.98 -1.03 9.03
C GLY A 135 -5.18 -2.32 8.23
N TYR A 136 -4.99 -3.48 8.87
CA TYR A 136 -5.26 -4.79 8.26
C TYR A 136 -6.75 -4.98 8.00
N VAL A 137 -7.60 -4.78 9.01
CA VAL A 137 -9.06 -4.92 8.89
C VAL A 137 -9.62 -3.91 7.87
N GLY A 138 -9.12 -2.68 7.84
CA GLY A 138 -9.52 -1.68 6.85
C GLY A 138 -9.18 -2.10 5.42
N THR A 139 -7.99 -2.64 5.20
CA THR A 139 -7.58 -3.16 3.88
C THR A 139 -8.40 -4.37 3.48
N THR A 140 -8.52 -5.37 4.36
CA THR A 140 -9.27 -6.60 4.08
C THR A 140 -10.75 -6.28 3.84
N GLY A 141 -11.33 -5.37 4.63
CA GLY A 141 -12.68 -4.86 4.43
C GLY A 141 -12.84 -4.17 3.07
N PHE A 142 -11.87 -3.36 2.65
CA PHE A 142 -11.88 -2.77 1.31
C PHE A 142 -11.82 -3.83 0.21
N LEU A 143 -10.93 -4.83 0.33
CA LEU A 143 -10.80 -5.90 -0.67
C LEU A 143 -12.08 -6.71 -0.81
N ILE A 144 -12.66 -7.14 0.32
CA ILE A 144 -13.92 -7.87 0.34
C ILE A 144 -15.05 -6.98 -0.23
N GLY A 145 -15.17 -5.75 0.25
CA GLY A 145 -16.22 -4.83 -0.20
C GLY A 145 -16.14 -4.52 -1.69
N MET A 146 -14.95 -4.22 -2.21
CA MET A 146 -14.75 -3.96 -3.64
C MET A 146 -14.91 -5.22 -4.49
N SER A 147 -14.48 -6.39 -4.01
CA SER A 147 -14.69 -7.66 -4.71
C SER A 147 -16.18 -8.01 -4.80
N SER A 148 -16.93 -7.89 -3.70
CA SER A 148 -18.38 -8.09 -3.69
C SER A 148 -19.10 -7.07 -4.57
N TYR A 149 -18.66 -5.81 -4.56
CA TYR A 149 -19.24 -4.78 -5.41
C TYR A 149 -18.97 -5.03 -6.90
N ALA A 150 -17.76 -5.44 -7.27
CA ALA A 150 -17.43 -5.84 -8.63
C ALA A 150 -18.26 -7.05 -9.07
N ALA A 151 -18.43 -8.07 -8.22
CA ALA A 151 -19.28 -9.22 -8.49
C ALA A 151 -20.75 -8.81 -8.70
N TYR A 152 -21.26 -7.88 -7.86
CA TYR A 152 -22.61 -7.36 -8.00
C TYR A 152 -22.85 -6.64 -9.34
N LEU A 153 -21.86 -5.88 -9.84
CA LEU A 153 -21.97 -5.20 -11.14
C LEU A 153 -22.06 -6.18 -12.31
N VAL A 154 -21.42 -7.34 -12.19
CA VAL A 154 -21.36 -8.36 -13.25
C VAL A 154 -22.46 -9.42 -13.08
N LYS A 155 -23.34 -9.32 -12.08
CA LYS A 155 -24.38 -10.34 -11.76
C LYS A 155 -25.25 -10.77 -12.95
N SER A 156 -25.51 -9.85 -13.89
CA SER A 156 -26.29 -10.10 -15.11
C SER A 156 -25.66 -11.20 -15.98
N TYR A 157 -24.34 -11.33 -16.00
CA TYR A 157 -23.64 -12.39 -16.73
C TYR A 157 -23.84 -13.79 -16.11
N TRP A 158 -24.30 -13.86 -14.87
CA TRP A 158 -24.53 -15.11 -14.15
C TRP A 158 -25.97 -15.60 -14.31
N GLY A 159 -26.80 -14.89 -15.09
CA GLY A 159 -28.18 -15.25 -15.34
C GLY A 159 -29.15 -14.90 -14.21
N PHE A 160 -28.77 -13.96 -13.33
CA PHE A 160 -29.59 -13.42 -12.23
C PHE A 160 -29.91 -11.93 -12.42
#